data_AF-A0A3A8SV26-F1
#
_entry.id   AF-A0A3A8SV26-F1
#
_cell.length_a   1.000
_cell.length_b   1.000
_cell.length_c   1.000
_cell.angle_alpha   90.00
_cell.angle_beta   90.00
_cell.angle_gamma   90.00
#
_symmetry.space_group_name_H-M   'P 1'
#
loop_
_entity.id
_entity.type
_entity.pdbx_description
1 polymer ?
#
loop_
_entity_poly.entity_id
_entity_poly.type
_entity_poly.pdbx_seq_one_letter_code
_entity_poly.pdbx_strand_id
1 'polypeptide(L)' 'MVLAGTKLYIAYYQEGVRVLDVSVPPRPREVAYFNTSQNTPPPRTGSEFFSNAIGIRVPGDGFIYVVDTNRGLLILQEE' A
#
# COMPACT_ATOMS: atom_id res chain seq x y z
N MET A 1 7.62 3.12 -1.30
CA MET A 1 7.61 2.71 0.13
C MET A 1 8.07 3.86 1.00
N VAL A 2 7.66 3.88 2.27
CA VAL A 2 8.03 4.88 3.28
C VAL A 2 8.34 4.15 4.59
N LEU A 3 9.46 4.48 5.25
CA LEU A 3 9.80 3.98 6.59
C LEU A 3 9.48 5.08 7.62
N ALA A 4 8.66 4.74 8.63
CA ALA A 4 8.36 5.63 9.76
C ALA A 4 8.47 4.83 11.06
N GLY A 5 9.42 5.23 11.92
CA GLY A 5 9.77 4.43 13.10
C GLY A 5 10.22 3.02 12.70
N THR A 6 9.54 1.99 13.22
CA THR A 6 9.78 0.58 12.86
C THR A 6 8.83 0.06 11.80
N LYS A 7 7.91 0.87 11.27
CA LYS A 7 6.91 0.46 10.28
C LYS A 7 7.35 0.84 8.86
N LEU A 8 7.31 -0.11 7.94
CA LEU A 8 7.53 0.07 6.51
C LEU A 8 6.19 -0.01 5.78
N TYR A 9 5.80 1.09 5.14
CA TYR A 9 4.57 1.25 4.39
C TYR A 9 4.85 1.09 2.91
N ILE A 10 4.12 0.18 2.26
CA ILE A 10 4.38 -0.25 0.89
C ILE A 10 3.08 -0.11 0.08
N ALA A 11 3.15 0.63 -1.03
CA ALA A 11 2.19 0.52 -2.11
C ALA A 11 2.64 -0.68 -2.97
N TYR A 12 1.82 -1.71 -3.04
CA TYR A 12 2.18 -3.02 -3.58
C TYR A 12 1.23 -3.48 -4.68
N TYR A 13 0.90 -2.58 -5.61
CA TYR A 13 0.10 -2.87 -6.80
C TYR A 13 -1.20 -3.58 -6.42
N GLN A 14 -1.45 -4.76 -6.99
CA GLN A 14 -2.68 -5.54 -6.82
C GLN A 14 -2.91 -6.01 -5.37
N GLU A 15 -1.84 -6.09 -4.58
CA GLU A 15 -1.94 -6.37 -3.16
C GLU A 15 -2.42 -5.13 -2.38
N GLY A 16 -2.30 -3.92 -2.94
CA GLY A 16 -2.74 -2.69 -2.30
C GLY A 16 -1.70 -2.18 -1.31
N VAL A 17 -2.12 -1.82 -0.10
CA VAL A 17 -1.22 -1.32 0.95
C VAL A 17 -0.78 -2.47 1.85
N ARG A 18 0.52 -2.52 2.14
CA ARG A 18 1.12 -3.42 3.13
C ARG A 18 1.89 -2.59 4.15
N VAL A 19 1.74 -2.94 5.43
CA VAL A 19 2.49 -2.32 6.52
C VAL A 19 3.24 -3.42 7.25
N LEU A 20 4.57 -3.34 7.22
CA LEU A 20 5.45 -4.31 7.86
C LEU A 20 6.12 -3.68 9.08
N ASP A 21 6.13 -4.37 10.20
CA ASP A 21 7.08 -4.11 11.28
C ASP A 21 8.45 -4.68 10.87
N VAL A 22 9.43 -3.80 10.77
CA VAL A 22 10.81 -4.07 10.37
C VAL A 22 11.80 -3.82 11.51
N SER A 23 11.33 -3.82 12.77
CA SER A 23 12.19 -3.71 13.97
C SER A 23 13.27 -4.78 14.05
N VAL A 24 13.04 -5.95 13.45
CA VAL A 24 14.03 -7.01 13.22
C VAL A 24 14.22 -7.19 11.70
N PRO A 25 15.20 -6.52 11.07
CA PRO A 25 15.30 -6.46 9.60
C PRO A 25 15.33 -7.82 8.87
N PRO A 26 15.99 -8.87 9.41
CA PRO A 26 15.97 -10.20 8.78
C PRO A 26 14.64 -10.96 8.92
N ARG A 27 13.69 -10.43 9.71
CA ARG A 27 12.40 -11.07 10.04
C ARG A 27 11.27 -10.04 10.06
N PRO A 28 10.98 -9.38 8.93
CA PRO A 28 9.86 -8.45 8.84
C PRO A 28 8.54 -9.18 9.08
N ARG A 29 7.59 -8.52 9.74
CA ARG A 29 6.26 -9.06 10.02
C ARG A 29 5.19 -8.11 9.53
N GLU A 30 4.25 -8.61 8.73
CA GLU A 30 3.08 -7.81 8.36
C GLU A 30 2.20 -7.52 9.58
N VAL A 31 1.85 -6.25 9.77
CA VAL A 31 1.05 -5.78 10.91
C VAL A 31 -0.29 -5.17 10.49
N ALA A 32 -0.41 -4.71 9.24
CA ALA A 32 -1.65 -4.21 8.68
C ALA A 32 -1.64 -4.29 7.15
N TYR A 33 -2.83 -4.31 6.57
CA TYR A 33 -3.00 -4.31 5.12
C TYR A 33 -4.31 -3.62 4.71
N PHE A 34 -4.36 -3.12 3.49
CA PHE A 34 -5.58 -2.63 2.85
C PHE A 34 -5.57 -3.01 1.37
N ASN A 35 -6.50 -3.87 0.95
CA ASN A 35 -6.59 -4.30 -0.44
C ASN A 35 -7.28 -3.22 -1.26
N THR A 36 -6.61 -2.74 -2.32
CA THR A 36 -7.19 -1.74 -3.23
C THR A 36 -7.72 -2.36 -4.52
N SER A 37 -7.48 -3.66 -4.76
CA SER A 37 -8.04 -4.40 -5.89
C SER A 37 -9.58 -4.41 -5.85
N GLN A 38 -10.21 -4.39 -7.02
CA GLN A 38 -11.66 -4.55 -7.16
C GLN A 38 -11.99 -6.00 -7.46
N ASN A 39 -13.24 -6.41 -7.16
CA ASN A 39 -13.75 -7.75 -7.53
C ASN A 39 -13.92 -7.93 -9.05
N THR A 40 -13.75 -6.86 -9.82
CA THR A 40 -13.81 -6.89 -11.28
C THR A 40 -12.45 -7.34 -11.84
N PRO A 41 -12.42 -8.37 -12.71
CA PRO A 41 -11.18 -8.76 -13.38
C PRO A 41 -10.58 -7.56 -14.12
N PRO A 42 -9.28 -7.29 -13.98
CA PRO A 42 -8.67 -6.19 -14.71
C PRO A 42 -8.75 -6.45 -16.22
N PRO A 43 -8.74 -5.39 -17.05
CA PRO A 43 -8.51 -5.53 -18.47
C PRO A 43 -7.23 -6.35 -18.71
N ARG A 44 -7.30 -7.38 -19.55
CA ARG A 44 -6.13 -8.22 -19.90
C ARG A 44 -5.28 -7.50 -20.95
N THR A 45 -4.59 -6.45 -20.52
CA THR A 45 -3.77 -5.59 -21.40
C THR A 45 -2.27 -5.83 -21.22
N GLY A 46 -1.87 -6.71 -20.28
CA GLY A 46 -0.49 -6.96 -19.89
C GLY A 46 0.08 -5.92 -18.89
N SER A 47 -0.69 -4.86 -18.61
CA SER A 47 -0.32 -3.79 -17.66
C SER A 47 -0.99 -3.93 -16.29
N GLU A 48 -1.89 -4.90 -16.12
CA GLU A 48 -2.65 -5.12 -14.89
C GLU A 48 -1.76 -5.39 -13.67
N PHE A 49 -0.57 -5.96 -13.86
CA PHE A 49 0.39 -6.25 -12.80
C PHE A 49 0.92 -4.97 -12.11
N PHE A 50 0.88 -3.84 -12.81
CA PHE A 50 1.32 -2.53 -12.30
C PHE A 50 0.14 -1.63 -11.89
N SER A 51 -1.08 -2.18 -11.85
CA SER A 51 -2.28 -1.44 -11.46
C SER A 51 -2.49 -1.45 -9.94
N ASN A 52 -3.44 -0.62 -9.48
CA ASN A 52 -3.81 -0.39 -8.09
C ASN A 52 -2.76 0.46 -7.34
N ALA A 53 -2.35 0.10 -6.12
CA ALA A 53 -1.55 0.98 -5.26
C ALA A 53 -0.10 1.16 -5.78
N ILE A 54 0.20 2.33 -6.34
CA ILE A 54 1.50 2.65 -6.97
C ILE A 54 2.33 3.69 -6.22
N GLY A 55 1.70 4.51 -5.37
CA GLY A 55 2.37 5.56 -4.62
C GLY A 55 1.88 5.60 -3.18
N ILE A 56 2.75 6.00 -2.25
CA ILE A 56 2.39 6.10 -0.82
C ILE A 56 3.14 7.25 -0.14
N ARG A 57 2.45 7.97 0.75
CA ARG A 57 2.99 8.99 1.66
C ARG A 57 2.41 8.83 3.05
N VAL A 58 3.27 9.03 4.05
CA VAL A 58 2.95 8.90 5.48
C VAL A 58 3.57 10.10 6.19
N PRO A 59 2.89 11.25 6.25
CA PRO A 59 3.44 12.47 6.82
C PRO A 59 3.41 12.51 8.36
N GLY A 60 2.68 11.60 9.01
CA GLY A 60 2.54 11.54 10.48
C GLY A 60 1.39 12.36 11.03
N ASP A 61 0.39 12.69 10.20
CA ASP A 61 -0.86 13.37 10.57
C ASP A 61 -1.99 12.41 10.96
N GLY A 62 -1.67 11.12 11.15
CA GLY A 62 -2.63 10.05 11.40
C GLY A 62 -3.26 9.46 10.13
N PHE A 63 -2.78 9.84 8.94
CA PHE A 63 -3.26 9.32 7.67
C PHE A 63 -2.14 8.78 6.77
N ILE A 64 -2.53 7.83 5.93
CA ILE A 64 -1.73 7.25 4.85
C ILE A 64 -2.38 7.66 3.53
N TYR A 65 -1.60 8.33 2.67
CA TYR A 65 -2.04 8.81 1.37
C TYR A 65 -1.53 7.86 0.29
N VAL A 66 -2.43 7.24 -0.47
CA VAL A 66 -2.10 6.22 -1.45
C VAL A 66 -2.59 6.64 -2.83
N VAL A 67 -1.69 6.62 -3.80
CA VAL A 67 -2.06 6.81 -5.21
C VAL A 67 -2.39 5.44 -5.79
N ASP A 68 -3.63 5.27 -6.24
CA ASP A 68 -4.14 4.07 -6.87
C ASP A 68 -4.52 4.35 -8.33
N THR A 69 -4.08 3.50 -9.27
CA THR A 69 -4.31 3.73 -10.71
C THR A 69 -5.78 3.65 -11.12
N ASN A 70 -6.62 2.97 -10.33
CA ASN A 70 -8.02 2.71 -10.65
C ASN A 70 -8.96 3.58 -9.80
N ARG A 71 -8.55 3.93 -8.58
CA ARG A 71 -9.37 4.69 -7.62
C ARG A 71 -8.91 6.13 -7.38
N GLY A 72 -7.77 6.54 -7.94
CA GLY A 72 -7.20 7.86 -7.70
C GLY A 72 -6.53 7.94 -6.32
N LEU A 73 -6.74 9.03 -5.59
CA LEU A 73 -6.18 9.21 -4.25
C LEU A 73 -7.05 8.54 -3.19
N LEU A 74 -6.47 7.62 -2.44
CA LEU A 74 -7.05 7.04 -1.23
C LEU A 74 -6.41 7.67 0.00
N ILE A 75 -7.24 8.00 0.99
CA ILE A 75 -6.80 8.48 2.31
C ILE A 75 -7.24 7.42 3.32
N LEU A 76 -6.28 6.76 3.94
CA LEU A 76 -6.51 5.70 4.91
C LEU A 76 -6.12 6.21 6.30
N GLN A 77 -6.89 5.83 7.32
CA GLN A 77 -6.54 6.15 8.70
C GLN A 77 -5.39 5.25 9.18
N GLU A 78 -4.45 5.83 9.91
CA GLU A 78 -3.36 5.12 10.58
C GLU A 78 -3.76 4.78 12.02
N GLU A 79 -4.53 3.70 12.20
CA GLU A 79 -4.85 3.11 13.51
C GLU A 79 -4.11 1.79 13.74
#